data_AF-A0AB37SFH1-F1
#
_entry.id   AF-A0AB37SFH1-F1
#
_cell.length_a   1.000
_cell.length_b   1.000
_cell.length_c   1.000
_cell.angle_alpha   90.00
_cell.angle_beta   90.00
_cell.angle_gamma   90.00
#
_symmetry.space_group_name_H-M   'P 1'
#
loop_
_entity.id
_entity.type
_entity.pdbx_description
1 polymer ?
#
loop_
_entity_poly.entity_id
_entity_poly.type
_entity_poly.pdbx_seq_one_letter_code
_entity_poly.pdbx_strand_id
1 'polypeptide(L)' 'MAEAILIGVNLDGVLEHDGLPLPTPAERFQMIADAGVFDYVEKNPVHGEDLSPYFALVDR' A
#
# COMPACT_ATOMS: atom_id res chain seq x y z
N MET A 1 -6.06 29.86 2.98
CA MET A 1 -6.39 28.54 3.56
C MET A 1 -5.11 27.74 3.58
N ALA A 2 -4.82 26.99 4.64
CA ALA A 2 -3.65 26.10 4.64
C ALA A 2 -3.90 24.95 3.66
N GLU A 3 -2.85 24.50 2.99
CA GLU A 3 -2.89 23.34 2.10
C GLU A 3 -3.11 22.06 2.93
N ALA A 4 -3.89 21.10 2.39
CA ALA A 4 -4.15 19.85 3.07
C ALA A 4 -2.88 18.98 3.10
N ILE A 5 -2.59 18.38 4.24
CA ILE A 5 -1.50 17.40 4.37
C ILE A 5 -2.07 16.03 3.99
N LEU A 6 -1.50 15.40 2.97
CA LEU A 6 -1.88 14.06 2.54
C LEU A 6 -1.10 13.00 3.33
N ILE A 7 -1.79 11.95 3.77
CA ILE A 7 -1.23 10.86 4.56
C ILE A 7 -1.14 9.60 3.70
N GLY A 8 0.08 9.11 3.50
CA GLY A 8 0.36 7.89 2.74
C GLY A 8 0.71 6.70 3.62
N VAL A 9 0.61 5.49 3.04
CA VAL A 9 1.10 4.25 3.64
C VAL A 9 1.97 3.47 2.66
N ASN A 10 3.09 2.93 3.16
CA ASN A 10 3.95 2.06 2.36
C ASN A 10 3.44 0.61 2.36
N LEU A 11 3.19 0.07 1.18
CA LEU A 11 2.65 -1.27 0.97
C LEU A 11 3.62 -2.38 1.33
N ASP A 12 4.93 -2.19 1.12
CA ASP A 12 5.92 -3.24 1.28
C ASP A 12 6.16 -3.59 2.77
N GLY A 13 5.82 -2.66 3.66
CA GLY A 13 5.79 -2.88 5.10
C GLY A 13 7.10 -2.52 5.81
N VAL A 14 7.37 -3.19 6.92
CA VAL A 14 8.50 -2.92 7.83
C VAL A 14 9.78 -3.63 7.40
N LEU A 15 10.94 -3.01 7.71
CA LEU A 15 12.26 -3.61 7.49
C LEU A 15 12.52 -4.83 8.39
N GLU A 16 11.92 -4.87 9.58
CA GLU A 16 11.99 -6.00 10.51
C GLU A 16 10.59 -6.58 10.75
N HIS A 17 10.39 -7.83 10.33
CA HIS A 17 9.13 -8.54 10.44
C HIS A 17 9.06 -9.37 11.72
N ASP A 18 7.90 -9.43 12.36
CA ASP A 18 7.62 -10.19 13.61
C ASP A 18 7.56 -11.73 13.42
N GLY A 19 7.91 -12.22 12.23
CA GLY A 19 7.83 -13.63 11.85
C GLY A 19 6.42 -14.18 11.51
N LEU A 20 5.35 -13.36 11.58
CA LEU A 20 4.03 -13.80 11.14
C LEU A 20 3.96 -13.95 9.61
N PRO A 21 2.96 -14.69 9.07
CA PRO A 21 2.73 -14.72 7.63
C PRO A 21 2.43 -13.31 7.09
N LEU A 22 3.11 -12.95 6.01
CA LEU A 22 2.84 -11.71 5.30
C LEU A 22 1.48 -11.80 4.58
N PRO A 23 0.57 -10.81 4.76
CA PRO A 23 -0.63 -10.73 3.95
C PRO A 23 -0.26 -10.58 2.47
N THR A 24 -1.06 -11.16 1.60
CA THR A 24 -0.98 -10.99 0.15
C THR A 24 -1.19 -9.52 -0.23
N PRO A 25 -0.73 -9.08 -1.42
CA PRO A 25 -1.01 -7.73 -1.90
C PRO A 25 -2.49 -7.34 -1.82
N ALA A 26 -3.40 -8.20 -2.29
CA ALA A 26 -4.83 -7.93 -2.25
C ALA A 26 -5.36 -7.73 -0.83
N GLU A 27 -4.91 -8.56 0.13
CA GLU A 27 -5.28 -8.41 1.55
C GLU A 27 -4.77 -7.08 2.11
N ARG A 28 -3.53 -6.67 1.79
CA ARG A 28 -3.00 -5.38 2.24
C ARG A 28 -3.80 -4.20 1.69
N PHE A 29 -4.13 -4.21 0.39
CA PHE A 29 -4.96 -3.17 -0.20
C PHE A 29 -6.34 -3.10 0.45
N GLN A 30 -6.96 -4.24 0.74
CA GLN A 30 -8.24 -4.27 1.46
C GLN A 30 -8.11 -3.69 2.88
N MET A 31 -7.08 -4.08 3.64
CA MET A 31 -6.83 -3.55 4.99
C MET A 31 -6.61 -2.03 4.97
N ILE A 32 -5.90 -1.51 3.97
CA ILE A 32 -5.67 -0.07 3.80
C ILE A 32 -6.98 0.65 3.48
N ALA A 33 -7.78 0.10 2.56
CA ALA A 33 -9.08 0.67 2.21
C ALA A 33 -10.03 0.68 3.41
N ASP A 34 -10.08 -0.42 4.16
CA ASP A 34 -10.91 -0.57 5.37
C ASP A 34 -10.49 0.40 6.48
N ALA A 35 -9.21 0.77 6.55
CA ALA A 35 -8.72 1.74 7.52
C ALA A 35 -9.28 3.15 7.28
N GLY A 36 -9.52 3.55 6.02
CA GLY A 36 -10.21 4.79 5.67
C GLY A 36 -9.52 6.09 6.09
N VAL A 37 -8.21 6.05 6.40
CA VAL A 37 -7.43 7.21 6.91
C VAL A 37 -6.26 7.60 6.01
N PHE A 38 -5.98 6.83 4.95
CA PHE A 38 -4.87 7.08 4.04
C PHE A 38 -5.37 7.64 2.72
N ASP A 39 -4.70 8.70 2.25
CA ASP A 39 -5.00 9.38 0.99
C ASP A 39 -4.34 8.68 -0.21
N TYR A 40 -3.22 7.97 0.01
CA TYR A 40 -2.51 7.25 -1.04
C TYR A 40 -1.69 6.06 -0.51
N VAL A 41 -1.36 5.15 -1.42
CA VAL A 41 -0.50 3.98 -1.15
C VAL A 41 0.78 4.12 -1.95
N GLU A 42 1.91 3.91 -1.28
CA GLU A 42 3.23 3.90 -1.89
C GLU A 42 3.80 2.48 -1.96
N LYS A 43 4.60 2.22 -2.98
CA LYS A 43 5.37 0.99 -3.13
C LYS A 43 6.81 1.34 -3.54
N ASN A 44 7.77 0.56 -3.06
CA ASN A 44 9.17 0.59 -3.45
C ASN A 44 9.41 -0.48 -4.54
N PRO A 45 9.23 -0.14 -5.83
CA PRO A 45 9.38 -1.13 -6.88
C PRO A 45 10.82 -1.59 -7.02
N VAL A 46 11.02 -2.87 -7.29
CA VAL A 46 12.32 -3.34 -7.81
C VAL A 46 12.46 -2.95 -9.29
N HIS A 47 13.69 -2.76 -9.75
CA HIS A 47 13.93 -2.37 -11.13
C HIS A 47 13.38 -3.43 -12.11
N GLY A 48 12.46 -3.02 -12.98
CA GLY A 48 11.80 -3.91 -13.95
C GLY A 48 10.59 -4.68 -13.40
N GLU A 49 10.12 -4.38 -12.19
CA GLU A 49 8.89 -4.96 -11.65
C GLU A 49 7.67 -4.60 -12.51
N ASP A 50 6.83 -5.59 -12.81
CA ASP A 50 5.51 -5.36 -13.40
C ASP A 50 4.52 -4.90 -12.33
N LEU A 51 4.09 -3.65 -12.42
CA LEU A 51 3.16 -3.02 -11.48
C LEU A 51 1.69 -3.14 -11.87
N SER A 52 1.39 -3.67 -13.07
CA SER A 52 0.00 -3.84 -13.54
C SER A 52 -0.92 -4.56 -12.54
N PRO A 53 -0.48 -5.60 -11.80
CA PRO A 53 -1.33 -6.25 -10.80
C PRO A 53 -1.79 -5.35 -9.66
N TYR A 54 -1.00 -4.35 -9.27
CA TYR A 54 -1.34 -3.44 -8.18
C TYR A 54 -2.38 -2.40 -8.62
N PHE A 55 -2.26 -1.86 -9.84
CA PHE A 55 -3.24 -0.92 -10.38
C PHE A 55 -4.63 -1.56 -10.52
N ALA A 56 -4.68 -2.82 -10.95
CA ALA A 56 -5.94 -3.57 -11.05
C ALA A 56 -6.66 -3.77 -9.70
N LEU A 57 -5.96 -3.60 -8.56
CA LEU A 57 -6.55 -3.65 -7.22
C LEU A 57 -7.11 -2.30 -6.77
N VAL A 58 -6.61 -1.19 -7.32
CA VAL A 58 -7.05 0.18 -6.99
C VAL A 58 -8.28 0.59 -7.80
N ASP A 59 -8.38 0.16 -9.06
CA ASP A 59 -9.47 0.53 -9.99
C ASP A 59 -10.83 -0.14 -9.68
N ARG A 60 -11.01 -0.75 -8.50
CA ARG A 60 -12.20 -1.57 -8.14
C ARG A 60 -13.25 -0.83 -7.34
#